data_AF-A0A354WR23-F1
#
_entry.id   AF-A0A354WR23-F1
#
_cell.length_a   1.000
_cell.length_b   1.000
_cell.length_c   1.000
_cell.angle_alpha   90.00
_cell.angle_beta   90.00
_cell.angle_gamma   90.00
#
_symmetry.space_group_name_H-M   'P 1'
#
loop_
_entity.id
_entity.type
_entity.pdbx_description
1 polymer ?
#
loop_
_entity_poly.entity_id
_entity_poly.type
_entity_poly.pdbx_seq_one_letter_code
_entity_poly.pdbx_strand_id
1 'polypeptide(L)'
;MTFWAQEKEKLTLWWSEVSTKEIGAYFLYALLPLLLVFGYYQALGITGLFAWYRCLRSMFECGLLLFLTQLMTHKSLFHPFWRIGYIPFFSWVLIFPYVITHARNGIANATFNDLSPYFLTAMAIELLLFFIMNVICRVYVGKKLATLICLCTVCFFSFNAFIFYTHYAFMGIMMTAREMFFVLTNTSLWMKDIVLTHISWPILILWHISLIGFAVLYAKWIYRSAYELDAKWVPKRRNSYSVIHRLLQFLVFFGCVWLLIRWASECFPLHDYEAAKAYIKYIEMIRNSTL
;
A
#
# COMPACT_ATOMS: atom_id res chain seq x y z
N MET A 1 -7.04 -19.15 39.58
CA MET A 1 -7.79 -19.18 38.30
C MET A 1 -6.94 -19.88 37.26
N THR A 2 -7.52 -20.77 36.45
CA THR A 2 -6.82 -21.41 35.33
C THR A 2 -6.58 -20.40 34.20
N PHE A 3 -5.48 -20.55 33.45
CA PHE A 3 -5.13 -19.70 32.30
C PHE A 3 -6.33 -19.51 31.34
N TRP A 4 -7.05 -20.60 31.05
CA TRP A 4 -8.23 -20.59 30.18
C TRP A 4 -9.41 -19.78 30.72
N ALA A 5 -9.62 -19.76 32.05
CA ALA A 5 -10.66 -18.94 32.65
C ALA A 5 -10.34 -17.44 32.50
N GLN A 6 -9.08 -17.05 32.68
CA GLN A 6 -8.63 -15.68 32.49
C GLN A 6 -8.71 -15.22 31.03
N GLU A 7 -8.38 -16.10 30.08
CA GLU A 7 -8.50 -15.77 28.65
C GLU A 7 -9.97 -15.66 28.21
N LYS A 8 -10.85 -16.54 28.71
CA LYS A 8 -12.30 -16.45 28.47
C LYS A 8 -12.90 -15.16 29.03
N GLU A 9 -12.47 -14.74 30.23
CA GLU A 9 -12.89 -13.49 30.84
C GLU A 9 -12.45 -12.27 30.02
N LYS A 10 -11.19 -12.24 29.56
CA LYS A 10 -10.71 -11.16 28.69
C LYS A 10 -11.46 -11.09 27.35
N LEU A 11 -11.78 -12.24 26.75
CA LEU A 11 -12.53 -12.30 25.49
C LEU A 11 -14.00 -11.89 25.66
N THR A 12 -14.64 -12.28 26.76
CA THR A 12 -16.03 -11.89 27.05
C THR A 12 -16.14 -10.40 27.35
N LEU A 13 -15.19 -9.85 28.11
CA LEU A 13 -15.08 -8.40 28.31
C LEU A 13 -14.89 -7.67 26.98
N TRP A 14 -13.99 -8.16 26.12
CA TRP A 14 -13.77 -7.59 24.79
C TRP A 14 -15.04 -7.56 23.93
N TRP A 15 -15.78 -8.67 23.84
CA TRP A 15 -17.05 -8.71 23.10
C TRP A 15 -18.13 -7.81 23.68
N SER A 16 -18.16 -7.67 25.01
CA SER A 16 -19.13 -6.78 25.68
C SER A 16 -18.88 -5.29 25.41
N GLU A 17 -17.68 -4.93 24.96
CA GLU A 17 -17.32 -3.55 24.60
C GLU A 17 -17.79 -3.14 23.21
N VAL A 18 -18.08 -4.10 22.32
CA VAL A 18 -18.48 -3.81 20.94
C VAL A 18 -19.99 -3.56 20.86
N SER A 19 -20.39 -2.34 20.54
CA SER A 19 -21.81 -2.03 20.30
C SER A 19 -22.25 -2.51 18.91
N THR A 20 -23.51 -2.95 18.77
CA THR A 20 -24.11 -3.28 17.46
C THR A 20 -24.05 -2.10 16.47
N LYS A 21 -24.15 -0.87 16.98
CA LYS A 21 -23.99 0.35 16.17
C LYS A 21 -22.56 0.51 15.64
N GLU A 22 -21.57 0.16 16.43
CA GLU A 22 -20.15 0.21 16.03
C GLU A 22 -19.82 -0.85 14.98
N ILE A 23 -20.38 -2.06 15.11
CA ILE A 23 -20.25 -3.12 14.11
C ILE A 23 -20.80 -2.65 12.76
N GLY A 24 -22.02 -2.08 12.76
CA GLY A 24 -22.63 -1.51 11.55
C GLY A 24 -21.78 -0.38 10.94
N ALA A 25 -21.20 0.48 11.78
CA ALA A 25 -20.31 1.54 11.32
C ALA A 25 -19.02 0.97 10.71
N TYR A 26 -18.36 0.00 11.34
CA TYR A 26 -17.16 -0.64 10.79
C TYR A 26 -17.42 -1.31 9.45
N PHE A 27 -18.58 -1.96 9.30
CA PHE A 27 -18.99 -2.55 8.03
C PHE A 27 -19.14 -1.49 6.94
N LEU A 28 -19.86 -0.40 7.23
CA LEU A 28 -20.04 0.69 6.29
C LEU A 28 -18.70 1.37 5.92
N TYR A 29 -17.82 1.57 6.90
CA TYR A 29 -16.50 2.13 6.68
C TYR A 29 -15.62 1.22 5.84
N ALA A 30 -15.69 -0.11 6.00
CA ALA A 30 -14.95 -1.05 5.15
C ALA A 30 -15.48 -1.07 3.70
N LEU A 31 -16.79 -0.92 3.53
CA LEU A 31 -17.43 -0.98 2.21
C LEU A 31 -17.21 0.29 1.38
N LEU A 32 -17.28 1.47 2.00
CA LEU A 32 -17.19 2.75 1.32
C LEU A 32 -15.94 2.93 0.42
N PRO A 33 -14.69 2.71 0.88
CA PRO A 33 -13.52 2.87 0.03
C PRO A 33 -13.52 1.89 -1.15
N LEU A 34 -14.05 0.68 -0.97
CA LEU A 34 -14.15 -0.30 -2.05
C LEU A 34 -15.17 0.10 -3.11
N LEU A 35 -16.30 0.69 -2.70
CA LEU A 35 -17.26 1.26 -3.64
C LEU A 35 -16.68 2.44 -4.43
N LEU A 36 -15.87 3.28 -3.79
CA LEU A 36 -15.16 4.37 -4.48
C LEU A 36 -14.17 3.83 -5.50
N VAL A 37 -13.37 2.82 -5.16
CA VAL A 37 -12.44 2.17 -6.09
C VAL A 37 -13.21 1.50 -7.24
N PHE A 38 -14.30 0.80 -6.94
CA PHE A 38 -15.14 0.17 -7.96
C PHE A 38 -15.72 1.20 -8.94
N GLY A 39 -16.31 2.28 -8.42
CA GLY A 39 -16.87 3.36 -9.24
C GLY A 39 -15.79 4.06 -10.08
N TYR A 40 -14.61 4.27 -9.52
CA TYR A 40 -13.46 4.79 -10.25
C TYR A 40 -13.02 3.84 -11.38
N TYR A 41 -12.92 2.54 -11.12
CA TYR A 41 -12.52 1.57 -12.15
C TYR A 41 -13.56 1.47 -13.27
N GLN A 42 -14.83 1.56 -12.91
CA GLN A 42 -15.91 1.63 -13.89
C GLN A 42 -15.81 2.89 -14.75
N ALA A 43 -15.49 4.05 -14.15
CA ALA A 43 -15.30 5.30 -14.89
C ALA A 43 -14.10 5.25 -15.84
N LEU A 44 -13.05 4.50 -15.51
CA LEU A 44 -11.91 4.24 -16.39
C LEU A 44 -12.20 3.22 -17.51
N GLY A 45 -13.39 2.61 -17.54
CA GLY A 45 -13.75 1.61 -18.55
C GLY A 45 -13.12 0.23 -18.35
N ILE A 46 -12.64 -0.09 -17.14
CA ILE A 46 -12.04 -1.39 -16.84
C ILE A 46 -13.09 -2.50 -16.93
N THR A 47 -12.77 -3.56 -17.64
CA THR A 47 -13.70 -4.68 -17.88
C THR A 47 -13.58 -5.78 -16.81
N GLY A 48 -14.62 -6.59 -16.66
CA GLY A 48 -14.64 -7.73 -15.73
C GLY A 48 -14.90 -7.36 -14.26
N LEU A 49 -15.38 -6.14 -13.97
CA LEU A 49 -15.67 -5.67 -12.61
C LEU A 49 -16.84 -6.41 -11.94
N PHE A 50 -17.83 -6.85 -12.71
CA PHE A 50 -18.97 -7.61 -12.19
C PHE A 50 -18.73 -9.12 -12.09
N ALA A 51 -17.56 -9.61 -12.53
CA ALA A 51 -17.25 -11.03 -12.48
C ALA A 51 -16.93 -11.46 -11.02
N TRP A 52 -17.70 -12.43 -10.51
CA TRP A 52 -17.55 -12.92 -9.12
C TRP A 52 -16.12 -13.37 -8.82
N TYR A 53 -15.59 -14.33 -9.57
CA TYR A 53 -14.28 -14.95 -9.34
C TYR A 53 -13.08 -14.01 -9.56
N ARG A 54 -13.31 -12.76 -9.97
CA ARG A 54 -12.28 -11.76 -10.21
C ARG A 54 -12.48 -10.61 -9.22
N CYS A 55 -13.09 -9.52 -9.68
CA CYS A 55 -13.21 -8.28 -8.91
C CYS A 55 -14.06 -8.42 -7.65
N LEU A 56 -15.28 -8.97 -7.74
CA LEU A 56 -16.18 -8.98 -6.58
C LEU A 56 -15.65 -9.83 -5.43
N ARG A 57 -15.03 -10.98 -5.74
CA ARG A 57 -14.35 -11.80 -4.73
C ARG A 57 -13.21 -11.04 -4.06
N SER A 58 -12.32 -10.41 -4.83
CA SER A 58 -11.21 -9.64 -4.27
C SER A 58 -11.69 -8.47 -3.42
N MET A 59 -12.71 -7.75 -3.88
CA MET A 59 -13.35 -6.67 -3.12
C MET A 59 -13.98 -7.19 -1.83
N PHE A 60 -14.70 -8.32 -1.88
CA PHE A 60 -15.30 -8.94 -0.72
C PHE A 60 -14.26 -9.39 0.32
N GLU A 61 -13.20 -10.10 -0.13
CA GLU A 61 -12.10 -10.54 0.73
C GLU A 61 -11.39 -9.34 1.39
N CYS A 62 -11.12 -8.29 0.63
CA CYS A 62 -10.51 -7.06 1.14
C CYS A 62 -11.43 -6.31 2.11
N GLY A 63 -12.73 -6.25 1.81
CA GLY A 63 -13.74 -5.64 2.70
C GLY A 63 -13.88 -6.40 4.00
N LEU A 64 -13.86 -7.73 3.95
CA LEU A 64 -13.86 -8.58 5.13
C LEU A 64 -12.60 -8.36 5.97
N LEU A 65 -11.42 -8.26 5.35
CA LEU A 65 -10.17 -7.97 6.06
C LEU A 65 -10.19 -6.60 6.74
N LEU A 66 -10.65 -5.54 6.06
CA LEU A 66 -10.80 -4.21 6.66
C LEU A 66 -11.80 -4.22 7.83
N PHE A 67 -12.95 -4.87 7.63
CA PHE A 67 -13.97 -4.99 8.66
C PHE A 67 -13.44 -5.74 9.89
N LEU A 68 -12.85 -6.91 9.70
CA LEU A 68 -12.28 -7.72 10.79
C LEU A 68 -11.15 -6.98 11.49
N THR A 69 -10.32 -6.24 10.76
CA THR A 69 -9.22 -5.48 11.38
C THR A 69 -9.75 -4.33 12.25
N GLN A 70 -10.75 -3.59 11.78
CA GLN A 70 -11.43 -2.57 12.59
C GLN A 70 -12.09 -3.17 13.83
N LEU A 71 -12.80 -4.28 13.65
CA LEU A 71 -13.47 -5.00 14.73
C LEU A 71 -12.46 -5.47 15.76
N MET A 72 -11.41 -6.18 15.34
CA MET A 72 -10.34 -6.69 16.22
C MET A 72 -9.63 -5.58 17.00
N THR A 73 -9.39 -4.43 16.38
CA THR A 73 -8.60 -3.36 17.01
C THR A 73 -9.44 -2.29 17.71
N HIS A 74 -10.77 -2.32 17.53
CA HIS A 74 -11.70 -1.28 17.95
C HIS A 74 -11.31 0.11 17.41
N LYS A 75 -10.68 0.13 16.23
CA LYS A 75 -10.22 1.34 15.56
C LYS A 75 -10.90 1.44 14.22
N SER A 76 -11.92 2.29 14.15
CA SER A 76 -12.55 2.69 12.89
C SER A 76 -11.51 3.16 11.88
N LEU A 77 -11.79 3.06 10.58
CA LEU A 77 -10.92 3.63 9.53
C LEU A 77 -10.58 5.11 9.77
N PHE A 78 -11.45 5.89 10.40
CA PHE A 78 -11.13 7.30 10.71
C PHE A 78 -10.08 7.49 11.81
N HIS A 79 -9.63 6.44 12.49
CA HIS A 79 -8.59 6.53 13.51
C HIS A 79 -7.27 7.04 12.86
N PRO A 80 -6.50 7.92 13.53
CA PRO A 80 -5.25 8.46 12.98
C PRO A 80 -4.23 7.43 12.48
N PHE A 81 -4.35 6.16 12.88
CA PHE A 81 -3.43 5.08 12.50
C PHE A 81 -3.65 4.63 11.07
N TRP A 82 -4.92 4.52 10.65
CA TRP A 82 -5.28 4.19 9.28
C TRP A 82 -4.92 5.33 8.33
N ARG A 83 -5.11 6.58 8.76
CA ARG A 83 -4.86 7.76 7.91
C ARG A 83 -3.43 7.83 7.35
N ILE A 84 -2.45 7.27 8.06
CA ILE A 84 -1.06 7.18 7.62
C ILE A 84 -0.92 6.33 6.34
N GLY A 85 -1.79 5.34 6.13
CA GLY A 85 -1.80 4.50 4.94
C GLY A 85 -2.55 5.08 3.75
N TYR A 86 -3.42 6.08 3.96
CA TYR A 86 -4.32 6.55 2.90
C TYR A 86 -3.60 7.08 1.66
N ILE A 87 -2.53 7.86 1.82
CA ILE A 87 -1.79 8.40 0.67
C ILE A 87 -1.18 7.26 -0.17
N PRO A 88 -0.39 6.32 0.40
CA PRO A 88 0.12 5.20 -0.38
C PRO A 88 -1.00 4.27 -0.91
N PHE A 89 -2.09 4.06 -0.17
CA PHE A 89 -3.23 3.28 -0.65
C PHE A 89 -3.87 3.91 -1.90
N PHE A 90 -4.32 5.16 -1.78
CA PHE A 90 -5.01 5.86 -2.87
C PHE A 90 -4.09 6.15 -4.05
N SER A 91 -2.80 6.43 -3.81
CA SER A 91 -1.87 6.60 -4.92
C SER A 91 -1.79 5.33 -5.76
N TRP A 92 -1.75 4.15 -5.15
CA TRP A 92 -1.71 2.89 -5.91
C TRP A 92 -3.00 2.58 -6.65
N VAL A 93 -4.16 2.66 -5.99
CA VAL A 93 -5.45 2.34 -6.64
C VAL A 93 -5.89 3.40 -7.65
N LEU A 94 -5.37 4.63 -7.60
CA LEU A 94 -5.71 5.66 -8.56
C LEU A 94 -4.73 5.74 -9.72
N ILE A 95 -3.42 5.81 -9.43
CA ILE A 95 -2.39 6.10 -10.42
C ILE A 95 -2.17 4.91 -11.36
N PHE A 96 -1.96 3.69 -10.84
CA PHE A 96 -1.61 2.56 -11.70
C PHE A 96 -2.72 2.25 -12.71
N PRO A 97 -4.00 2.13 -12.31
CA PRO A 97 -5.10 1.92 -13.25
C PRO A 97 -5.22 3.03 -14.29
N TYR A 98 -5.01 4.29 -13.88
CA TYR A 98 -5.06 5.43 -14.80
C TYR A 98 -3.96 5.35 -15.87
N VAL A 99 -2.71 5.16 -15.44
CA VAL A 99 -1.57 5.11 -16.35
C VAL A 99 -1.66 3.89 -17.27
N ILE A 100 -2.05 2.72 -16.76
CA ILE A 100 -2.21 1.49 -17.56
C ILE A 100 -3.24 1.67 -18.68
N THR A 101 -4.32 2.41 -18.42
CA THR A 101 -5.41 2.62 -19.39
C THR A 101 -5.13 3.76 -20.37
N HIS A 102 -4.39 4.80 -19.96
CA HIS A 102 -4.21 6.03 -20.74
C HIS A 102 -2.81 6.20 -21.37
N ALA A 103 -1.83 5.35 -21.02
CA ALA A 103 -0.52 5.35 -21.67
C ALA A 103 -0.62 4.90 -23.13
N ARG A 104 0.20 5.48 -24.01
CA ARG A 104 0.25 5.09 -25.44
C ARG A 104 0.66 3.64 -25.65
N ASN A 105 1.54 3.12 -24.79
CA ASN A 105 1.95 1.72 -24.72
C ASN A 105 1.15 0.93 -23.65
N GLY A 106 0.05 1.49 -23.15
CA GLY A 106 -0.82 0.86 -22.16
C GLY A 106 -1.72 -0.23 -22.74
N ILE A 107 -2.64 -0.72 -21.90
CA ILE A 107 -3.55 -1.81 -22.25
C ILE A 107 -4.91 -1.21 -22.64
N ALA A 108 -5.22 -1.24 -23.95
CA ALA A 108 -6.45 -0.62 -24.49
C ALA A 108 -7.76 -1.21 -23.93
N ASN A 109 -7.78 -2.53 -23.64
CA ASN A 109 -8.92 -3.22 -23.05
C ASN A 109 -8.55 -3.82 -21.69
N ALA A 110 -8.08 -2.97 -20.77
CA ALA A 110 -7.67 -3.41 -19.45
C ALA A 110 -8.80 -4.16 -18.71
N THR A 111 -8.46 -5.30 -18.13
CA THR A 111 -9.36 -6.10 -17.30
C THR A 111 -8.97 -5.94 -15.83
N PHE A 112 -9.87 -6.26 -14.90
CA PHE A 112 -9.51 -6.26 -13.48
C PHE A 112 -8.33 -7.20 -13.16
N ASN A 113 -8.08 -8.24 -13.95
CA ASN A 113 -6.95 -9.15 -13.70
C ASN A 113 -5.61 -8.44 -13.84
N ASP A 114 -5.50 -7.49 -14.78
CA ASP A 114 -4.30 -6.70 -15.01
C ASP A 114 -4.04 -5.72 -13.84
N LEU A 115 -5.09 -5.40 -13.08
CA LEU A 115 -5.07 -4.45 -11.97
C LEU A 115 -5.13 -5.09 -10.59
N SER A 116 -5.50 -6.38 -10.51
CA SER A 116 -5.64 -7.08 -9.24
C SER A 116 -4.35 -7.10 -8.43
N PRO A 117 -3.14 -7.25 -9.01
CA PRO A 117 -1.90 -7.15 -8.23
C PRO A 117 -1.75 -5.77 -7.57
N TYR A 118 -2.03 -4.69 -8.30
CA TYR A 118 -1.94 -3.32 -7.78
C TYR A 118 -2.97 -3.05 -6.68
N PHE A 119 -4.21 -3.49 -6.88
CA PHE A 119 -5.28 -3.36 -5.89
C PHE A 119 -4.96 -4.15 -4.61
N LEU A 120 -4.57 -5.42 -4.73
CA LEU A 120 -4.27 -6.27 -3.58
C LEU A 120 -3.02 -5.80 -2.84
N THR A 121 -2.01 -5.30 -3.57
CA THR A 121 -0.83 -4.67 -2.97
C THR A 121 -1.20 -3.41 -2.22
N ALA A 122 -2.04 -2.53 -2.78
CA ALA A 122 -2.52 -1.33 -2.09
C ALA A 122 -3.24 -1.69 -0.77
N MET A 123 -4.12 -2.70 -0.80
CA MET A 123 -4.81 -3.21 0.38
C MET A 123 -3.84 -3.76 1.43
N ALA A 124 -2.82 -4.52 1.01
CA ALA A 124 -1.78 -5.02 1.90
C ALA A 124 -0.95 -3.89 2.52
N ILE A 125 -0.63 -2.84 1.77
CA ILE A 125 0.09 -1.65 2.25
C ILE A 125 -0.72 -0.92 3.33
N GLU A 126 -2.00 -0.68 3.10
CA GLU A 126 -2.89 -0.01 4.07
C GLU A 126 -2.93 -0.76 5.40
N LEU A 127 -3.16 -2.08 5.34
CA LEU A 127 -3.18 -2.94 6.53
C LEU A 127 -1.81 -2.98 7.22
N LEU A 128 -0.72 -3.14 6.45
CA LEU A 128 0.63 -3.17 6.98
C LEU A 128 0.98 -1.88 7.73
N LEU A 129 0.70 -0.72 7.14
CA LEU A 129 0.96 0.58 7.77
C LEU A 129 0.11 0.77 9.03
N PHE A 130 -1.14 0.33 9.02
CA PHE A 130 -1.97 0.31 10.21
C PHE A 130 -1.37 -0.55 11.33
N PHE A 131 -0.88 -1.76 11.03
CA PHE A 131 -0.24 -2.62 12.03
C PHE A 131 1.09 -2.05 12.52
N ILE A 132 1.92 -1.49 11.63
CA ILE A 132 3.14 -0.78 11.99
C ILE A 132 2.81 0.35 12.98
N MET A 133 1.78 1.15 12.71
CA MET A 133 1.33 2.21 13.62
C MET A 133 0.84 1.66 14.98
N ASN A 134 0.15 0.52 14.99
CA ASN A 134 -0.25 -0.15 16.24
C ASN A 134 0.91 -0.65 17.08
N VAL A 135 2.03 -1.01 16.46
CA VAL A 135 3.26 -1.39 17.17
C VAL A 135 3.98 -0.13 17.66
N ILE A 136 4.21 0.84 16.78
CA ILE A 136 4.98 2.06 17.06
C ILE A 136 4.45 2.85 18.25
N CYS A 137 3.12 2.96 18.40
CA CYS A 137 2.52 3.71 19.50
C CYS A 137 2.78 3.08 20.88
N ARG A 138 3.13 1.79 20.94
CA ARG A 138 3.45 1.06 22.18
C ARG A 138 4.94 1.02 22.48
N VAL A 139 5.79 1.38 21.52
CA VAL A 139 7.24 1.40 21.66
C VAL A 139 7.66 2.63 22.45
N TYR A 140 8.20 2.42 23.66
CA TYR A 140 8.72 3.51 24.50
C TYR A 140 10.20 3.82 24.21
N VAL A 141 11.02 2.79 23.97
CA VAL A 141 12.45 2.89 23.63
C VAL A 141 12.62 2.76 22.12
N GLY A 142 13.31 3.70 21.47
CA GLY A 142 13.53 3.64 20.02
C GLY A 142 12.40 4.25 19.16
N LYS A 143 11.58 5.15 19.72
CA LYS A 143 10.51 5.87 19.01
C LYS A 143 10.93 6.47 17.67
N LYS A 144 12.15 7.03 17.62
CA LYS A 144 12.72 7.61 16.39
C LYS A 144 12.95 6.54 15.32
N LEU A 145 13.50 5.40 15.69
CA LEU A 145 13.72 4.28 14.77
C LEU A 145 12.39 3.70 14.27
N ALA A 146 11.43 3.52 15.17
CA ALA A 146 10.10 3.04 14.82
C ALA A 146 9.40 4.00 13.83
N THR A 147 9.45 5.31 14.10
CA THR A 147 8.94 6.35 13.18
C THR A 147 9.65 6.31 11.83
N LEU A 148 10.99 6.14 11.84
CA LEU A 148 11.78 6.05 10.62
C LEU A 148 11.39 4.83 9.78
N ILE A 149 11.17 3.66 10.38
CA ILE A 149 10.72 2.46 9.67
C ILE A 149 9.39 2.73 8.96
N CYS A 150 8.40 3.29 9.68
CA CYS A 150 7.11 3.63 9.08
C CYS A 150 7.26 4.66 7.96
N LEU A 151 8.07 5.70 8.17
CA LEU A 151 8.36 6.71 7.15
C LEU A 151 8.98 6.09 5.90
N CYS A 152 9.97 5.21 6.05
CA CYS A 152 10.59 4.50 4.93
C CYS A 152 9.56 3.67 4.16
N THR A 153 8.66 2.96 4.86
CA THR A 153 7.58 2.19 4.23
C THR A 153 6.62 3.09 3.44
N VAL A 154 6.16 4.20 4.05
CA VAL A 154 5.27 5.16 3.38
C VAL A 154 5.94 5.77 2.15
N CYS A 155 7.18 6.24 2.29
CA CYS A 155 7.94 6.86 1.21
C CYS A 155 8.17 5.86 0.07
N PHE A 156 8.56 4.62 0.37
CA PHE A 156 8.76 3.60 -0.65
C PHE A 156 7.51 3.39 -1.52
N PHE A 157 6.35 3.14 -0.89
CA PHE A 157 5.12 2.90 -1.65
C PHE A 157 4.60 4.15 -2.35
N SER A 158 4.65 5.32 -1.70
CA SER A 158 4.16 6.56 -2.30
C SER A 158 5.03 6.99 -3.48
N PHE A 159 6.35 6.92 -3.35
CA PHE A 159 7.28 7.33 -4.39
C PHE A 159 7.24 6.40 -5.59
N ASN A 160 7.03 5.10 -5.42
CA ASN A 160 6.85 4.18 -6.56
C ASN A 160 5.68 4.62 -7.45
N ALA A 161 4.51 4.91 -6.86
CA ALA A 161 3.35 5.38 -7.61
C ALA A 161 3.60 6.76 -8.25
N PHE A 162 4.22 7.68 -7.52
CA PHE A 162 4.54 9.02 -8.05
C PHE A 162 5.56 8.98 -9.18
N ILE A 163 6.62 8.18 -9.08
CA ILE A 163 7.61 8.01 -10.15
C ILE A 163 6.92 7.44 -11.40
N PHE A 164 6.06 6.43 -11.22
CA PHE A 164 5.31 5.82 -12.33
C PHE A 164 4.42 6.84 -13.04
N TYR A 165 3.64 7.63 -12.28
CA TYR A 165 2.82 8.71 -12.84
C TYR A 165 3.65 9.77 -13.55
N THR A 166 4.77 10.16 -12.95
CA THR A 166 5.62 11.25 -13.45
C THR A 166 6.27 10.86 -14.76
N HIS A 167 6.75 9.62 -14.85
CA HIS A 167 7.24 9.06 -16.11
C HIS A 167 6.17 9.14 -17.19
N TYR A 168 4.94 8.69 -16.90
CA TYR A 168 3.83 8.81 -17.83
C TYR A 168 3.49 10.26 -18.20
N ALA A 169 3.45 11.17 -17.24
CA ALA A 169 3.08 12.57 -17.47
C ALA A 169 4.08 13.28 -18.40
N PHE A 170 5.37 12.94 -18.33
CA PHE A 170 6.39 13.55 -19.18
C PHE A 170 6.60 12.81 -20.50
N MET A 171 6.50 11.49 -20.51
CA MET A 171 6.83 10.64 -21.68
C MET A 171 5.61 10.23 -22.50
N GLY A 172 4.40 10.31 -21.94
CA GLY A 172 3.16 9.80 -22.53
C GLY A 172 3.08 8.26 -22.61
N ILE A 173 4.07 7.56 -22.05
CA ILE A 173 4.20 6.10 -22.01
C ILE A 173 4.37 5.64 -20.57
N MET A 174 3.88 4.44 -20.26
CA MET A 174 4.11 3.80 -18.96
C MET A 174 5.50 3.16 -18.94
N MET A 175 6.10 3.09 -17.75
CA MET A 175 7.42 2.48 -17.58
C MET A 175 7.27 0.96 -17.55
N THR A 176 7.68 0.27 -18.61
CA THR A 176 7.66 -1.19 -18.69
C THR A 176 9.06 -1.78 -18.55
N ALA A 177 9.17 -3.11 -18.57
CA ALA A 177 10.44 -3.82 -18.66
C ALA A 177 11.35 -3.33 -19.80
N ARG A 178 10.79 -2.85 -20.92
CA ARG A 178 11.58 -2.28 -22.02
C ARG A 178 12.26 -0.97 -21.62
N GLU A 179 11.52 -0.02 -21.06
CA GLU A 179 12.08 1.25 -20.61
C GLU A 179 13.08 1.01 -19.47
N MET A 180 12.75 0.10 -18.55
CA MET A 180 13.64 -0.30 -17.45
C MET A 180 14.94 -0.92 -17.97
N PHE A 181 14.92 -1.70 -19.05
CA PHE A 181 16.13 -2.22 -19.70
C PHE A 181 17.08 -1.09 -20.14
N PHE A 182 16.57 -0.04 -20.77
CA PHE A 182 17.39 1.11 -21.18
C PHE A 182 17.95 1.88 -19.97
N VAL A 183 17.14 2.04 -18.92
CA VAL A 183 17.57 2.64 -17.65
C VAL A 183 18.75 1.86 -17.05
N LEU A 184 18.69 0.53 -17.05
CA LEU A 184 19.69 -0.33 -16.42
C LEU A 184 20.97 -0.47 -17.24
N THR A 185 20.87 -0.47 -18.57
CA THR A 185 22.03 -0.66 -19.45
C THR A 185 22.80 0.63 -19.71
N ASN A 186 22.11 1.76 -19.83
CA ASN A 186 22.72 3.04 -20.21
C ASN A 186 22.13 4.21 -19.41
N THR A 187 22.26 4.15 -18.07
CA THR A 187 21.63 5.11 -17.15
C THR A 187 21.98 6.56 -17.44
N SER A 188 23.24 6.85 -17.78
CA SER A 188 23.70 8.22 -18.06
C SER A 188 23.10 8.79 -19.35
N LEU A 189 23.06 7.99 -20.41
CA LEU A 189 22.44 8.36 -21.68
C LEU A 189 20.92 8.47 -21.54
N TRP A 190 20.29 7.55 -20.82
CA TRP A 190 18.86 7.63 -20.53
C TRP A 190 18.52 8.91 -19.75
N MET A 191 19.31 9.27 -18.73
CA MET A 191 19.10 10.51 -17.99
C MET A 191 19.30 11.74 -18.88
N LYS A 192 20.36 11.76 -19.71
CA LYS A 192 20.71 12.92 -20.53
C LYS A 192 19.77 13.12 -21.72
N ASP A 193 19.51 12.07 -22.46
CA ASP A 193 18.88 12.16 -23.78
C ASP A 193 17.36 11.93 -23.70
N ILE A 194 16.87 11.28 -22.64
CA ILE A 194 15.46 11.02 -22.43
C ILE A 194 14.92 11.93 -21.33
N VAL A 195 15.43 11.83 -20.09
CA VAL A 195 14.84 12.58 -18.95
C VAL A 195 15.06 14.09 -19.07
N LEU A 196 16.31 14.54 -19.29
CA LEU A 196 16.63 15.98 -19.35
C LEU A 196 16.07 16.68 -20.60
N THR A 197 15.72 15.93 -21.65
CA THR A 197 15.04 16.45 -22.84
C THR A 197 13.58 16.82 -22.53
N HIS A 198 12.94 16.11 -21.60
CA HIS A 198 11.55 16.34 -21.22
C HIS A 198 11.40 17.13 -19.90
N ILE A 199 12.42 17.13 -19.04
CA ILE A 199 12.39 17.76 -17.72
C ILE A 199 13.60 18.68 -17.55
N SER A 200 13.33 19.97 -17.35
CA SER A 200 14.37 20.95 -17.08
C SER A 200 14.96 20.79 -15.67
N TRP A 201 16.23 21.21 -15.48
CA TRP A 201 16.91 21.19 -14.19
C TRP A 201 16.12 21.85 -13.04
N PRO A 202 15.46 23.02 -13.23
CA PRO A 202 14.65 23.61 -12.17
C PRO A 202 13.49 22.71 -11.71
N ILE A 203 12.84 22.00 -12.64
CA ILE A 203 11.74 21.07 -12.32
C ILE A 203 12.27 19.88 -11.52
N LEU A 204 13.45 19.36 -11.87
CA LEU A 204 14.09 18.27 -11.11
C LEU A 204 14.44 18.70 -9.68
N ILE A 205 14.97 19.90 -9.49
CA ILE A 205 15.29 20.44 -8.16
C ILE A 205 14.00 20.60 -7.34
N LEU A 206 12.96 21.18 -7.94
CA LEU A 206 11.65 21.31 -7.28
C LEU A 206 11.06 19.96 -6.87
N TRP A 207 11.22 18.94 -7.73
CA TRP A 207 10.81 17.56 -7.43
C TRP A 207 11.53 17.01 -6.19
N HIS A 208 12.86 17.14 -6.12
CA HIS A 208 13.64 16.68 -4.96
C HIS A 208 13.26 17.42 -3.68
N ILE A 209 13.08 18.75 -3.75
CA ILE A 209 12.61 19.54 -2.60
C ILE A 209 11.22 19.07 -2.16
N SER A 210 10.33 18.78 -3.10
CA SER A 210 8.98 18.28 -2.81
C SER A 210 8.99 16.90 -2.16
N LEU A 211 9.88 15.99 -2.58
CA LEU A 211 10.06 14.68 -1.95
C LEU A 211 10.59 14.81 -0.51
N ILE A 212 11.56 15.70 -0.26
CA ILE A 212 12.08 15.97 1.07
C ILE A 212 10.98 16.61 1.95
N GLY A 213 10.28 17.60 1.41
CA GLY A 213 9.15 18.25 2.10
C GLY A 213 8.05 17.25 2.47
N PHE A 214 7.69 16.36 1.54
CA PHE A 214 6.76 15.27 1.78
C PHE A 214 7.24 14.40 2.95
N ALA A 215 8.49 13.92 2.92
CA ALA A 215 9.03 13.04 3.96
C ALA A 215 9.05 13.73 5.35
N VAL A 216 9.43 15.01 5.43
CA VAL A 216 9.45 15.77 6.68
C VAL A 216 8.03 15.97 7.24
N LEU A 217 7.08 16.36 6.38
CA LEU A 217 5.68 16.54 6.78
C LEU A 217 5.06 15.22 7.23
N TYR A 218 5.35 14.11 6.53
CA TYR A 218 4.87 12.79 6.89
C TYR A 218 5.48 12.29 8.21
N ALA A 219 6.77 12.53 8.44
CA ALA A 219 7.43 12.17 9.69
C ALA A 219 6.76 12.86 10.88
N LYS A 220 6.46 14.16 10.74
CA LYS A 220 5.71 14.93 11.74
C LYS A 220 4.30 14.38 11.94
N TRP A 221 3.63 13.99 10.86
CA TRP A 221 2.29 13.43 10.91
C TRP A 221 2.24 12.05 11.60
N ILE A 222 3.19 11.16 11.29
CA ILE A 222 3.36 9.86 11.96
C ILE A 222 3.61 10.07 13.45
N TYR A 223 4.54 10.97 13.80
CA TYR A 223 4.87 11.23 15.20
C TYR A 223 3.65 11.70 16.00
N ARG A 224 2.91 12.67 15.47
CA ARG A 224 1.66 13.17 16.07
C ARG A 224 0.63 12.07 16.21
N SER A 225 0.44 11.28 15.15
CA SER A 225 -0.55 10.21 15.12
C SER A 225 -0.20 9.07 16.07
N ALA A 226 1.08 8.83 16.38
CA ALA A 226 1.52 7.78 17.28
C ALA A 226 1.63 8.21 18.75
N TYR A 227 2.09 9.44 19.03
CA TYR A 227 2.52 9.87 20.36
C TYR A 227 1.74 11.07 20.91
N GLU A 228 1.05 11.84 20.07
CA GLU A 228 0.25 13.02 20.46
C GLU A 228 -1.23 12.80 20.10
N LEU A 229 -1.77 11.62 20.45
CA LEU A 229 -3.17 11.29 20.20
C LEU A 229 -4.12 12.13 21.06
N ASP A 230 -5.15 12.71 20.43
CA ASP A 230 -6.26 13.33 21.16
C ASP A 230 -6.86 12.36 22.18
N ALA A 231 -7.32 12.89 23.32
CA ALA A 231 -7.93 12.11 24.39
C ALA A 231 -9.10 11.22 23.94
N LYS A 232 -9.81 11.60 22.87
CA LYS A 232 -10.90 10.80 22.28
C LYS A 232 -10.44 9.48 21.63
N TRP A 233 -9.18 9.41 21.21
CA TRP A 233 -8.58 8.23 20.58
C TRP A 233 -7.75 7.40 21.56
N VAL A 234 -7.48 7.93 22.75
CA VAL A 234 -6.79 7.18 23.80
C VAL A 234 -7.75 6.11 24.34
N PRO A 235 -7.35 4.83 24.35
CA PRO A 235 -8.23 3.76 24.83
C PRO A 235 -8.64 3.99 26.28
N LYS A 236 -9.96 3.98 26.53
CA LYS A 236 -10.57 4.29 27.85
C LYS A 236 -10.21 3.27 28.94
N ARG A 237 -9.78 2.06 28.59
CA ARG A 237 -9.28 1.03 29.52
C ARG A 237 -8.03 0.36 28.98
N ARG A 238 -7.03 0.20 29.86
CA ARG A 238 -5.70 -0.40 29.59
C ARG A 238 -5.69 -1.93 29.74
N ASN A 239 -6.83 -2.61 29.59
CA ASN A 239 -6.88 -4.04 29.80
C ASN A 239 -5.95 -4.77 28.83
N SER A 240 -5.15 -5.69 29.38
CA SER A 240 -4.22 -6.50 28.61
C SER A 240 -5.01 -7.38 27.64
N TYR A 241 -4.75 -7.22 26.34
CA TYR A 241 -5.31 -8.10 25.31
C TYR A 241 -5.06 -9.58 25.66
N SER A 242 -6.06 -10.41 25.38
CA SER A 242 -5.91 -11.87 25.39
C SER A 242 -4.72 -12.31 24.53
N VAL A 243 -4.06 -13.39 24.92
CA VAL A 243 -2.99 -14.04 24.13
C VAL A 243 -3.52 -14.46 22.76
N ILE A 244 -4.75 -14.95 22.70
CA ILE A 244 -5.43 -15.34 21.45
C ILE A 244 -5.57 -14.12 20.54
N HIS A 245 -5.93 -12.97 21.10
CA HIS A 245 -6.07 -11.72 20.34
C HIS A 245 -4.74 -11.24 19.76
N ARG A 246 -3.64 -11.37 20.52
CA ARG A 246 -2.30 -11.07 20.05
C ARG A 246 -1.85 -12.01 18.93
N LEU A 247 -2.09 -13.32 19.09
CA LEU A 247 -1.78 -14.31 18.05
C LEU A 247 -2.54 -14.00 16.75
N LEU A 248 -3.82 -13.64 16.84
CA LEU A 248 -4.61 -13.27 15.68
C LEU A 248 -4.06 -12.01 14.99
N GLN A 249 -3.67 -10.97 15.75
CA GLN A 249 -3.01 -9.79 15.19
C GLN A 249 -1.69 -10.13 14.49
N PHE A 250 -0.88 -11.03 15.07
CA PHE A 250 0.35 -11.50 14.44
C PHE A 250 0.06 -12.27 13.14
N LEU A 251 -0.93 -13.17 13.13
CA LEU A 251 -1.31 -13.92 11.94
C LEU A 251 -1.77 -12.99 10.81
N VAL A 252 -2.60 -11.98 11.13
CA VAL A 252 -3.05 -11.00 10.13
C VAL A 252 -1.87 -10.16 9.63
N PHE A 253 -0.95 -9.74 10.51
CA PHE A 253 0.26 -9.03 10.10
C PHE A 253 1.12 -9.86 9.13
N PHE A 254 1.41 -11.12 9.45
CA PHE A 254 2.15 -12.02 8.56
C PHE A 254 1.40 -12.29 7.25
N GLY A 255 0.07 -12.41 7.30
CA GLY A 255 -0.77 -12.49 6.11
C GLY A 255 -0.63 -11.26 5.21
N CYS A 256 -0.60 -10.05 5.78
CA CYS A 256 -0.38 -8.81 5.03
C CYS A 256 1.01 -8.76 4.41
N VAL A 257 2.05 -9.16 5.15
CA VAL A 257 3.42 -9.25 4.63
C VAL A 257 3.51 -10.27 3.49
N TRP A 258 2.88 -11.43 3.64
CA TRP A 258 2.86 -12.47 2.60
C TRP A 258 2.12 -11.99 1.34
N LEU A 259 0.95 -11.37 1.49
CA LEU A 259 0.21 -10.75 0.37
C LEU A 259 1.07 -9.71 -0.33
N LEU A 260 1.77 -8.88 0.43
CA LEU A 260 2.66 -7.87 -0.13
C LEU A 260 3.79 -8.52 -0.93
N ILE A 261 4.47 -9.53 -0.40
CA ILE A 261 5.54 -10.23 -1.12
C ILE A 261 5.00 -10.88 -2.40
N ARG A 262 3.84 -11.55 -2.32
CA ARG A 262 3.27 -12.30 -3.46
C ARG A 262 2.84 -11.39 -4.60
N TRP A 263 2.24 -10.25 -4.29
CA TRP A 263 1.64 -9.35 -5.30
C TRP A 263 2.58 -8.22 -5.71
N ALA A 264 3.46 -7.75 -4.82
CA ALA A 264 4.43 -6.71 -5.18
C ALA A 264 5.43 -7.20 -6.26
N SER A 265 5.73 -8.51 -6.32
CA SER A 265 6.54 -9.09 -7.41
C SER A 265 5.87 -9.04 -8.78
N GLU A 266 4.55 -8.87 -8.83
CA GLU A 266 3.77 -8.73 -10.06
C GLU A 266 3.47 -7.25 -10.38
N CYS A 267 3.94 -6.31 -9.56
CA CYS A 267 3.73 -4.88 -9.74
C CYS A 267 5.01 -4.15 -10.13
N PHE A 268 4.86 -3.02 -10.82
CA PHE A 268 5.92 -2.03 -10.91
C PHE A 268 6.35 -1.54 -9.51
N PRO A 269 7.65 -1.31 -9.25
CA PRO A 269 8.79 -1.45 -10.17
C PRO A 269 9.40 -2.85 -10.22
N LEU A 270 9.04 -3.75 -9.29
CA LEU A 270 9.76 -5.00 -9.08
C LEU A 270 9.63 -5.95 -10.27
N HIS A 271 8.41 -6.11 -10.80
CA HIS A 271 8.15 -6.95 -11.96
C HIS A 271 8.98 -6.51 -13.18
N ASP A 272 8.89 -5.22 -13.54
CA ASP A 272 9.58 -4.66 -14.70
C ASP A 272 11.10 -4.68 -14.53
N TYR A 273 11.60 -4.47 -13.31
CA TYR A 273 13.02 -4.57 -12.99
C TYR A 273 13.55 -6.00 -13.15
N GLU A 274 12.84 -7.00 -12.62
CA GLU A 274 13.26 -8.40 -12.72
C GLU A 274 13.19 -8.89 -14.17
N ALA A 275 12.16 -8.53 -14.92
CA ALA A 275 12.03 -8.84 -16.34
C ALA A 275 13.16 -8.21 -17.17
N ALA A 276 13.48 -6.94 -16.94
CA ALA A 276 14.59 -6.26 -17.60
C ALA A 276 15.94 -6.91 -17.28
N LYS A 277 16.17 -7.28 -16.02
CA LYS A 277 17.40 -7.96 -15.58
C LYS A 277 17.56 -9.35 -16.21
N ALA A 278 16.47 -10.11 -16.31
CA ALA A 278 16.47 -11.40 -16.98
C ALA A 278 16.85 -11.27 -18.47
N TYR A 279 16.33 -10.22 -19.13
CA TYR A 279 16.66 -9.93 -20.53
C TYR A 279 18.13 -9.55 -20.73
N ILE A 280 18.70 -8.72 -19.85
CA ILE A 280 20.15 -8.39 -19.87
C ILE A 280 20.99 -9.66 -19.76
N LYS A 281 20.68 -10.52 -18.79
CA LYS A 281 21.40 -11.79 -18.58
C LYS A 281 21.31 -12.71 -19.79
N TYR A 282 20.16 -12.75 -20.46
CA TYR A 282 19.98 -13.53 -21.68
C TYR A 282 20.84 -13.02 -22.84
N ILE A 283 20.90 -11.70 -23.05
CA ILE A 283 21.77 -11.10 -24.08
C ILE A 283 23.25 -11.36 -23.79
N GLU A 284 23.68 -11.23 -22.53
CA GLU A 284 25.05 -11.54 -22.13
C GLU A 284 25.40 -13.01 -22.36
N MET A 285 24.47 -13.93 -22.09
CA MET A 285 24.64 -15.35 -22.38
C MET A 285 24.83 -15.58 -23.88
N ILE A 286 23.98 -14.98 -24.74
CA ILE A 286 24.12 -15.09 -26.19
C ILE A 286 25.50 -14.60 -26.64
N ARG A 287 25.89 -13.39 -26.22
CA ARG A 287 27.17 -12.77 -26.58
C ARG A 287 28.37 -13.60 -26.14
N ASN A 288 28.27 -14.28 -25.00
CA ASN A 288 29.34 -15.13 -24.47
C ASN A 288 29.28 -16.56 -25.04
N SER A 289 28.16 -16.97 -25.65
CA SER A 289 27.96 -18.29 -26.25
C SER A 289 28.28 -18.35 -27.75
N THR A 290 28.45 -17.20 -28.42
CA THR A 290 29.07 -17.13 -29.75
C THR A 290 30.57 -17.40 -29.62
N LEU A 291 30.90 -18.69 -29.51
CA LEU A 291 32.17 -19.33 -29.87
C LEU A 291 32.06 -19.85 -31.31
#